data_AF-A0A974DHG7-F1
#
_entry.id   AF-A0A974DHG7-F1
#
_cell.length_a   1.000
_cell.length_b   1.000
_cell.length_c   1.000
_cell.angle_alpha   90.00
_cell.angle_beta   90.00
_cell.angle_gamma   90.00
#
_symmetry.space_group_name_H-M   'P 1'
#
loop_
_entity.id
_entity.type
_entity.pdbx_description
1 polymer ?
#
loop_
_entity_poly.entity_id
_entity_poly.type
_entity_poly.pdbx_seq_one_letter_code
_entity_poly.pdbx_strand_id
1 'polypeptide(L)'
;MVKVKKAAAVKGIAAERQRRTPAASGRPKVTARPPGHNQCPAKKVTPAMRKQVEQKLEEEEEEEEQRRHQETLVLDLGEQTQRWVNFISHRSLSTEEAAKLLLDSFEYKGLVKHSGGCHCGAVRFEIWASSDLHIFDCNCSICVKKQNRHFIVPASRFQLLKGADNLTTYKFNTKKAHHTFCKTCGVQSFYTPRSNPDGYGIAPHCLDAGTVRSVHVEQINGKEWEKMMKEHKTIRSMSQS
;
A
#
# COMPACT_ATOMS: atom_id res chain seq x y z
N MET A 1 43.73 2.27 25.63
CA MET A 1 43.49 1.46 26.85
C MET A 1 42.16 1.86 27.46
N VAL A 2 41.09 1.09 27.23
CA VAL A 2 39.99 0.87 28.20
C VAL A 2 39.41 -0.52 27.84
N LYS A 3 39.41 -1.43 28.82
CA LYS A 3 38.87 -2.80 28.78
C LYS A 3 37.36 -2.79 29.05
N VAL A 4 36.76 -4.00 29.00
CA VAL A 4 35.55 -4.48 29.73
C VAL A 4 34.30 -4.53 28.82
N LYS A 5 33.51 -5.62 28.67
CA LYS A 5 33.48 -7.01 29.19
C LYS A 5 32.65 -7.91 28.26
N LYS A 6 32.99 -9.21 28.22
CA LYS A 6 32.22 -10.33 27.65
C LYS A 6 31.08 -10.75 28.59
N ALA A 7 30.00 -11.28 28.03
CA ALA A 7 29.06 -12.22 28.64
C ALA A 7 28.28 -12.93 27.52
N ALA A 8 27.67 -14.10 27.68
CA ALA A 8 28.04 -15.38 28.29
C ALA A 8 27.06 -16.38 27.64
N ALA A 9 27.55 -17.56 27.27
CA ALA A 9 26.74 -18.61 26.65
C ALA A 9 25.80 -19.28 27.67
N VAL A 10 24.58 -19.60 27.26
CA VAL A 10 23.68 -20.49 28.02
C VAL A 10 23.52 -21.79 27.25
N LYS A 11 23.90 -22.89 27.92
CA LYS A 11 23.82 -24.28 27.48
C LYS A 11 22.38 -24.79 27.59
N GLY A 12 22.02 -25.69 26.67
CA GLY A 12 20.70 -26.31 26.60
C GLY A 12 20.41 -27.36 27.67
N ILE A 13 19.18 -27.87 27.60
CA ILE A 13 18.73 -29.07 28.30
C ILE A 13 17.87 -29.87 27.31
N ALA A 14 18.40 -31.01 26.87
CA ALA A 14 17.64 -32.06 26.21
C ALA A 14 16.94 -32.90 27.29
N ALA A 15 15.66 -33.22 27.09
CA ALA A 15 14.93 -34.14 27.96
C ALA A 15 14.71 -35.48 27.25
N GLU A 16 15.21 -36.50 27.92
CA GLU A 16 15.36 -37.91 27.57
C GLU A 16 14.01 -38.62 27.33
N ARG A 17 14.03 -39.54 26.36
CA ARG A 17 12.96 -40.44 25.95
C ARG A 17 12.95 -41.68 26.85
N GLN A 18 11.88 -41.94 27.60
CA GLN A 18 11.68 -43.26 28.24
C GLN A 18 10.59 -44.06 27.55
N ARG A 19 11.01 -45.11 26.83
CA ARG A 19 10.15 -46.23 26.43
C ARG A 19 9.92 -47.12 27.64
N ARG A 20 8.68 -47.56 27.88
CA ARG A 20 8.40 -48.77 28.67
C ARG A 20 7.64 -49.77 27.80
N THR A 21 8.26 -50.94 27.67
CA THR A 21 7.79 -52.18 27.04
C THR A 21 6.80 -52.94 27.97
N PRO A 22 6.10 -53.97 27.45
CA PRO A 22 4.88 -54.48 28.07
C PRO A 22 5.16 -55.59 29.09
N ALA A 23 4.41 -55.61 30.19
CA ALA A 23 4.39 -56.73 31.12
C ALA A 23 3.08 -57.51 30.98
N ALA A 24 3.20 -58.75 30.52
CA ALA A 24 2.19 -59.77 30.62
C ALA A 24 2.18 -60.36 32.04
N SER A 25 1.00 -60.64 32.60
CA SER A 25 0.69 -61.88 33.36
C SER A 25 -0.59 -61.73 34.21
N GLY A 26 -1.34 -62.84 34.28
CA GLY A 26 -2.30 -63.10 35.34
C GLY A 26 -3.76 -62.92 34.93
N ARG A 27 -4.45 -64.03 34.61
CA ARG A 27 -5.91 -64.11 34.53
C ARG A 27 -6.44 -64.59 35.88
N PRO A 28 -7.09 -63.78 36.72
CA PRO A 28 -7.77 -64.27 37.91
C PRO A 28 -9.13 -64.88 37.53
N LYS A 29 -9.44 -66.02 38.16
CA LYS A 29 -10.71 -66.75 38.05
C LYS A 29 -11.92 -65.84 38.29
N VAL A 30 -12.90 -65.92 37.39
CA VAL A 30 -14.24 -65.32 37.54
C VAL A 30 -15.01 -66.14 38.58
N THR A 31 -15.23 -65.58 39.77
CA THR A 31 -16.27 -66.04 40.68
C THR A 31 -17.56 -65.27 40.39
N ALA A 32 -18.67 -65.99 40.33
CA ALA A 32 -19.99 -65.41 40.03
C ALA A 32 -20.39 -64.38 41.09
N ARG A 33 -20.82 -63.20 40.64
CA ARG A 33 -21.37 -62.11 41.46
C ARG A 33 -22.91 -62.20 41.48
N PRO A 34 -23.60 -61.85 42.58
CA PRO A 34 -25.05 -61.99 42.69
C PRO A 34 -25.78 -60.92 41.85
N PRO A 35 -27.08 -61.13 41.52
CA PRO A 35 -27.85 -60.18 40.74
C PRO A 35 -28.22 -58.99 41.64
N GLY A 36 -27.54 -57.87 41.41
CA GLY A 36 -27.84 -56.60 42.05
C GLY A 36 -27.76 -55.51 41.00
N HIS A 37 -28.93 -55.02 40.60
CA HIS A 37 -29.10 -53.87 39.72
C HIS A 37 -28.19 -52.71 40.09
N ASN A 38 -27.42 -52.24 39.12
CA ASN A 38 -27.25 -50.82 38.81
C ASN A 38 -26.63 -50.72 37.42
N GLN A 39 -27.50 -50.67 36.40
CA GLN A 39 -27.10 -50.14 35.10
C GLN A 39 -26.71 -48.69 35.33
N CYS A 40 -25.42 -48.36 35.18
CA CYS A 40 -25.04 -46.98 34.90
C CYS A 40 -25.80 -46.58 33.64
N PRO A 41 -26.67 -45.55 33.67
CA PRO A 41 -27.40 -45.16 32.49
C PRO A 41 -26.39 -44.70 31.45
N ALA A 42 -26.30 -45.42 30.33
CA ALA A 42 -25.63 -44.93 29.14
C ALA A 42 -26.29 -43.59 28.82
N LYS A 43 -25.57 -42.48 29.03
CA LYS A 43 -26.07 -41.14 28.73
C LYS A 43 -26.43 -41.11 27.25
N LYS A 44 -27.73 -41.15 26.96
CA LYS A 44 -28.24 -41.13 25.58
C LYS A 44 -27.84 -39.80 24.99
N VAL A 45 -26.96 -39.84 23.99
CA VAL A 45 -26.57 -38.64 23.23
C VAL A 45 -27.83 -38.18 22.49
N THR A 46 -28.37 -37.03 22.91
CA THR A 46 -29.57 -36.47 22.29
C THR A 46 -29.20 -35.77 20.97
N PRO A 47 -30.16 -35.60 20.04
CA PRO A 47 -29.94 -34.80 18.83
C PRO A 47 -29.45 -33.38 19.15
N ALA A 48 -29.89 -32.80 20.27
CA ALA A 48 -29.39 -31.51 20.76
C ALA A 48 -27.91 -31.55 21.17
N MET A 49 -27.47 -32.63 21.83
CA MET A 49 -26.05 -32.81 22.17
C MET A 49 -25.17 -33.04 20.94
N ARG A 50 -25.68 -33.72 19.89
CA ARG A 50 -24.95 -33.84 18.61
C ARG A 50 -24.79 -32.50 17.92
N LYS A 51 -25.86 -31.72 17.84
CA LYS A 51 -25.84 -30.39 17.22
C LYS A 51 -24.90 -29.43 17.95
N GLN A 52 -24.81 -29.51 19.28
CA GLN A 52 -23.84 -28.73 20.06
C GLN A 52 -22.39 -29.13 19.81
N VAL A 53 -22.12 -30.41 19.52
CA VAL A 53 -20.78 -30.88 19.17
C VAL A 53 -20.42 -30.48 17.75
N GLU A 54 -21.35 -30.60 16.80
CA GLU A 54 -21.18 -30.15 15.41
C GLU A 54 -20.90 -28.65 15.34
N GLN A 55 -21.70 -27.83 16.04
CA GLN A 55 -21.46 -26.38 16.12
C GLN A 55 -20.12 -26.01 16.73
N LYS A 56 -19.67 -26.73 17.78
CA LYS A 56 -18.35 -26.50 18.38
C LYS A 56 -17.21 -26.88 17.43
N LEU A 57 -17.38 -27.95 16.67
CA LEU A 57 -16.37 -28.37 15.69
C LEU A 57 -16.29 -27.38 14.52
N GLU A 58 -17.44 -26.85 14.07
CA GLU A 58 -17.50 -25.79 13.05
C GLU A 58 -16.85 -24.48 13.56
N GLU A 59 -17.13 -24.08 14.81
CA GLU A 59 -16.50 -22.90 15.45
C GLU A 59 -14.99 -23.09 15.64
N GLU A 60 -14.52 -24.27 16.04
CA GLU A 60 -13.10 -24.59 16.19
C GLU A 60 -12.37 -24.64 14.83
N GLU A 61 -13.03 -25.13 13.78
CA GLU A 61 -12.50 -25.18 12.42
C GLU A 61 -12.41 -23.79 11.79
N GLU A 62 -13.41 -22.92 12.00
CA GLU A 62 -13.36 -21.50 11.61
C GLU A 62 -12.25 -20.75 12.36
N GLU A 63 -12.08 -20.97 13.66
CA GLU A 63 -10.97 -20.36 14.43
C GLU A 63 -9.60 -20.86 13.95
N GLU A 64 -9.48 -22.14 13.60
CA GLU A 64 -8.23 -22.70 13.08
C GLU A 64 -7.93 -22.20 11.66
N GLU A 65 -8.95 -22.04 10.81
CA GLU A 65 -8.81 -21.42 9.51
C GLU A 65 -8.42 -19.94 9.63
N GLN A 66 -9.00 -19.19 10.56
CA GLN A 66 -8.60 -17.82 10.88
C GLN A 66 -7.15 -17.75 11.39
N ARG A 67 -6.74 -18.68 12.28
CA ARG A 67 -5.34 -18.80 12.73
C ARG A 67 -4.38 -19.12 11.58
N ARG A 68 -4.73 -20.04 10.68
CA ARG A 68 -3.96 -20.36 9.47
C ARG A 68 -3.85 -19.14 8.52
N HIS A 69 -4.94 -18.38 8.37
CA HIS A 69 -4.93 -17.12 7.61
C HIS A 69 -4.03 -16.07 8.26
N GLN A 70 -4.00 -15.99 9.60
CA GLN A 70 -3.15 -15.09 10.37
C GLN A 70 -1.67 -15.50 10.33
N GLU A 71 -1.35 -16.80 10.34
CA GLU A 71 0.01 -17.35 10.25
C GLU A 71 0.62 -17.22 8.85
N THR A 72 -0.20 -16.99 7.81
CA THR A 72 0.27 -16.80 6.43
C THR A 72 0.92 -15.41 6.20
N LEU A 73 1.10 -14.58 7.23
CA LEU A 73 1.70 -13.23 7.13
C LEU A 73 3.08 -13.07 7.80
N VAL A 74 3.83 -14.16 8.01
CA VAL A 74 5.28 -14.06 8.20
C VAL A 74 5.95 -14.37 6.86
N LEU A 75 6.30 -13.32 6.11
CA LEU A 75 7.09 -13.44 4.89
C LEU A 75 8.46 -14.06 5.23
N ASP A 76 8.65 -15.35 4.93
CA ASP A 76 9.97 -15.98 4.94
C ASP A 76 10.77 -15.47 3.73
N LEU A 77 11.64 -14.51 3.99
CA LEU A 77 12.50 -13.88 2.99
C LEU A 77 13.76 -14.73 2.68
N GLY A 78 13.93 -15.88 3.32
CA GLY A 78 15.07 -16.77 3.12
C GLY A 78 16.42 -16.03 3.23
N GLU A 79 17.27 -16.18 2.21
CA GLU A 79 18.58 -15.52 2.13
C GLU A 79 18.52 -13.98 2.14
N GLN A 80 17.38 -13.37 1.84
CA GLN A 80 17.22 -11.92 1.83
C GLN A 80 16.93 -11.32 3.21
N THR A 81 16.68 -12.14 4.23
CA THR A 81 16.28 -11.70 5.58
C THR A 81 17.24 -10.67 6.17
N GLN A 82 18.56 -10.92 6.10
CA GLN A 82 19.55 -9.99 6.66
C GLN A 82 19.60 -8.67 5.89
N ARG A 83 19.42 -8.70 4.56
CA ARG A 83 19.39 -7.48 3.74
C ARG A 83 18.16 -6.64 4.04
N TRP A 84 17.00 -7.28 4.25
CA TRP A 84 15.76 -6.62 4.67
C TRP A 84 15.90 -5.93 6.02
N VAL A 85 16.41 -6.65 7.04
CA VAL A 85 16.66 -6.08 8.37
C VAL A 85 17.59 -4.86 8.30
N ASN A 86 18.67 -4.96 7.52
CA ASN A 86 19.60 -3.84 7.33
C ASN A 86 18.95 -2.66 6.63
N PHE A 87 18.15 -2.92 5.59
CA PHE A 87 17.42 -1.90 4.83
C PHE A 87 16.44 -1.11 5.71
N ILE A 88 15.62 -1.81 6.48
CA ILE A 88 14.66 -1.22 7.41
C ILE A 88 15.39 -0.41 8.49
N SER A 89 16.41 -1.00 9.11
CA SER A 89 17.16 -0.37 10.20
C SER A 89 17.87 0.91 9.76
N HIS A 90 18.59 0.88 8.63
CA HIS A 90 19.28 2.06 8.11
C HIS A 90 18.33 3.21 7.74
N ARG A 91 17.10 2.89 7.30
CA ARG A 91 16.11 3.89 6.90
C ARG A 91 15.11 4.23 8.00
N SER A 92 15.20 3.58 9.16
CA SER A 92 14.26 3.73 10.28
C SER A 92 12.80 3.58 9.85
N LEU A 93 12.52 2.57 9.00
CA LEU A 93 11.18 2.30 8.49
C LEU A 93 10.48 1.21 9.32
N SER A 94 9.17 1.14 9.24
CA SER A 94 8.40 -0.06 9.56
C SER A 94 8.44 -1.06 8.39
N THR A 95 8.06 -2.32 8.66
CA THR A 95 7.89 -3.36 7.62
C THR A 95 6.94 -2.90 6.51
N GLU A 96 5.86 -2.21 6.86
CA GLU A 96 4.87 -1.70 5.92
C GLU A 96 5.43 -0.58 5.04
N GLU A 97 6.12 0.41 5.64
CA GLU A 97 6.74 1.51 4.89
C GLU A 97 7.86 1.02 3.99
N ALA A 98 8.63 0.03 4.43
CA ALA A 98 9.65 -0.63 3.65
C ALA A 98 9.06 -1.38 2.44
N ALA A 99 7.95 -2.10 2.65
CA ALA A 99 7.24 -2.79 1.57
C ALA A 99 6.67 -1.80 0.55
N LYS A 100 6.01 -0.73 1.02
CA LYS A 100 5.53 0.37 0.18
C LYS A 100 6.67 0.99 -0.62
N LEU A 101 7.81 1.28 0.02
CA LEU A 101 8.95 1.88 -0.66
C LEU A 101 9.54 0.95 -1.74
N LEU A 102 9.58 -0.37 -1.51
CA LEU A 102 10.05 -1.32 -2.52
C LEU A 102 9.07 -1.44 -3.69
N LEU A 103 7.77 -1.49 -3.42
CA LEU A 103 6.72 -1.50 -4.45
C LEU A 103 6.80 -0.23 -5.29
N ASP A 104 6.85 0.94 -4.65
CA ASP A 104 7.02 2.23 -5.32
C ASP A 104 8.32 2.28 -6.14
N SER A 105 9.43 1.76 -5.61
CA SER A 105 10.72 1.75 -6.31
C SER A 105 10.70 0.85 -7.55
N PHE A 106 9.92 -0.22 -7.53
CA PHE A 106 9.73 -1.11 -8.67
C PHE A 106 8.78 -0.50 -9.71
N GLU A 107 7.64 0.03 -9.25
CA GLU A 107 6.59 0.59 -10.12
C GLU A 107 7.00 1.94 -10.73
N TYR A 108 7.74 2.76 -10.00
CA TYR A 108 8.09 4.13 -10.36
C TYR A 108 9.61 4.35 -10.43
N LYS A 109 10.31 3.42 -11.07
CA LYS A 109 11.78 3.46 -11.20
C LYS A 109 12.26 4.81 -11.76
N GLY A 110 13.11 5.49 -11.00
CA GLY A 110 13.69 6.79 -11.38
C GLY A 110 12.81 8.01 -11.10
N LEU A 111 11.63 7.81 -10.51
CA LEU A 111 10.75 8.87 -10.04
C LEU A 111 10.91 9.07 -8.53
N VAL A 112 10.49 10.24 -8.07
CA VAL A 112 10.38 10.57 -6.66
C VAL A 112 8.95 10.97 -6.35
N LYS A 113 8.55 10.77 -5.09
CA LYS A 113 7.24 11.22 -4.62
C LYS A 113 7.31 12.72 -4.32
N HIS A 114 6.45 13.50 -4.97
CA HIS A 114 6.23 14.90 -4.65
C HIS A 114 4.88 15.06 -3.97
N SER A 115 4.84 15.81 -2.87
CA SER A 115 3.60 16.28 -2.25
C SER A 115 3.30 17.70 -2.72
N GLY A 116 2.02 18.06 -2.76
CA GLY A 116 1.60 19.40 -3.14
C GLY A 116 0.15 19.68 -2.79
N GLY A 117 -0.30 20.88 -3.12
CA GLY A 117 -1.67 21.29 -2.83
C GLY A 117 -2.00 22.72 -3.22
N CYS A 118 -3.21 23.14 -2.88
CA CYS A 118 -3.61 24.53 -3.03
C CYS A 118 -3.06 25.38 -1.87
N HIS A 119 -3.07 26.70 -2.05
CA HIS A 119 -2.53 27.65 -1.06
C HIS A 119 -3.11 27.50 0.35
N CYS A 120 -4.43 27.31 0.48
CA CYS A 120 -5.08 27.18 1.79
C CYS A 120 -4.94 25.78 2.41
N GLY A 121 -4.29 24.83 1.74
CA GLY A 121 -4.12 23.45 2.22
C GLY A 121 -5.39 22.59 2.24
N ALA A 122 -6.53 23.12 1.78
CA ALA A 122 -7.78 22.36 1.72
C ALA A 122 -7.76 21.24 0.67
N VAL A 123 -6.94 21.40 -0.38
CA VAL A 123 -6.69 20.40 -1.41
C VAL A 123 -5.23 19.95 -1.29
N ARG A 124 -5.00 18.64 -1.15
CA ARG A 124 -3.66 18.03 -1.03
C ARG A 124 -3.56 16.79 -1.90
N PHE A 125 -2.41 16.57 -2.51
CA PHE A 125 -2.15 15.44 -3.40
C PHE A 125 -0.70 14.97 -3.30
N GLU A 126 -0.46 13.77 -3.81
CA GLU A 126 0.85 13.20 -4.06
C GLU A 126 0.97 12.77 -5.52
N ILE A 127 2.18 12.85 -6.07
CA ILE A 127 2.51 12.38 -7.40
C ILE A 127 3.85 11.69 -7.44
N TRP A 128 4.04 10.80 -8.40
CA TRP A 128 5.35 10.24 -8.74
C TRP A 128 5.82 10.82 -10.07
N ALA A 129 6.89 11.62 -10.01
CA ALA A 129 7.47 12.29 -11.17
C ALA A 129 9.00 12.41 -11.06
N SER A 130 9.66 12.81 -12.14
CA SER A 130 11.09 13.10 -12.14
C SER A 130 11.39 14.28 -11.21
N SER A 131 12.51 14.22 -10.49
CA SER A 131 13.02 15.38 -9.76
C SER A 131 13.57 16.48 -10.68
N ASP A 132 13.88 16.15 -11.94
CA ASP A 132 14.13 17.12 -13.01
C ASP A 132 12.84 17.31 -13.81
N LEU A 133 12.14 18.42 -13.57
CA LEU A 133 10.82 18.68 -14.12
C LEU A 133 10.90 19.30 -15.52
N HIS A 134 10.15 18.73 -16.47
CA HIS A 134 9.93 19.33 -17.78
C HIS A 134 8.57 20.05 -17.80
N ILE A 135 8.60 21.38 -17.77
CA ILE A 135 7.44 22.26 -17.66
C ILE A 135 7.07 22.82 -19.03
N PHE A 136 5.79 22.76 -19.37
CA PHE A 136 5.21 23.44 -20.52
C PHE A 136 4.63 24.80 -20.11
N ASP A 137 5.04 25.84 -20.82
CA ASP A 137 4.54 27.22 -20.67
C ASP A 137 3.75 27.61 -21.92
N CYS A 138 2.42 27.60 -21.81
CA CYS A 138 1.52 27.72 -22.94
C CYS A 138 0.96 29.15 -23.08
N ASN A 139 1.02 29.71 -24.29
CA ASN A 139 0.60 31.09 -24.57
C ASN A 139 -0.89 31.25 -24.97
N CYS A 140 -1.74 30.22 -24.80
CA CYS A 140 -3.17 30.35 -25.11
C CYS A 140 -3.88 31.29 -24.12
N SER A 141 -5.03 31.84 -24.50
CA SER A 141 -5.70 32.91 -23.75
C SER A 141 -5.96 32.58 -22.27
N ILE A 142 -6.37 31.35 -21.95
CA ILE A 142 -6.58 30.92 -20.56
C ILE A 142 -5.27 30.70 -19.81
N CYS A 143 -4.26 30.11 -20.46
CA CYS A 143 -2.98 29.80 -19.81
C CYS A 143 -2.21 31.07 -19.49
N VAL A 144 -2.24 32.07 -20.37
CA VAL A 144 -1.65 33.40 -20.11
C VAL A 144 -2.32 34.06 -18.90
N LYS A 145 -3.66 34.08 -18.85
CA LYS A 145 -4.40 34.68 -17.73
C LYS A 145 -4.14 33.97 -16.39
N LYS A 146 -3.93 32.66 -16.41
CA LYS A 146 -3.65 31.85 -15.21
C LYS A 146 -2.17 31.73 -14.87
N GLN A 147 -1.27 32.16 -15.75
CA GLN A 147 0.15 31.80 -15.70
C GLN A 147 0.34 30.27 -15.56
N ASN A 148 -0.40 29.50 -16.36
CA ASN A 148 -0.52 28.05 -16.22
C ASN A 148 0.69 27.29 -16.79
N ARG A 149 1.81 27.36 -16.07
CA ARG A 149 2.97 26.48 -16.25
C ARG A 149 2.68 25.14 -15.62
N HIS A 150 2.90 24.05 -16.34
CA HIS A 150 2.61 22.71 -15.83
C HIS A 150 3.49 21.64 -16.45
N PHE A 151 3.69 20.54 -15.74
CA PHE A 151 4.17 19.27 -16.30
C PHE A 151 3.07 18.23 -16.22
N ILE A 152 3.19 17.15 -16.98
CA ILE A 152 2.13 16.15 -17.10
C ILE A 152 2.56 14.87 -16.40
N VAL A 153 1.65 14.30 -15.60
CA VAL A 153 1.79 12.97 -15.02
C VAL A 153 0.60 12.09 -15.44
N PRO A 154 0.81 10.79 -15.71
CA PRO A 154 -0.29 9.84 -15.89
C PRO A 154 -1.19 9.79 -14.65
N ALA A 155 -2.49 9.50 -14.84
CA ALA A 155 -3.42 9.39 -13.72
C ALA A 155 -3.02 8.30 -12.71
N SER A 156 -2.35 7.23 -13.16
CA SER A 156 -1.81 6.17 -12.29
C SER A 156 -0.74 6.66 -11.31
N ARG A 157 -0.08 7.79 -11.61
CA ARG A 157 0.97 8.38 -10.77
C ARG A 157 0.49 9.58 -9.97
N PHE A 158 -0.84 9.75 -9.83
CA PHE A 158 -1.45 10.85 -9.10
C PHE A 158 -2.41 10.32 -8.06
N GLN A 159 -2.31 10.84 -6.83
CA GLN A 159 -3.20 10.51 -5.74
C GLN A 159 -3.72 11.78 -5.07
N LEU A 160 -5.04 11.97 -5.06
CA LEU A 160 -5.67 13.03 -4.27
C LEU A 160 -5.79 12.56 -2.82
N LEU A 161 -5.16 13.29 -1.90
CA LEU A 161 -5.17 12.97 -0.47
C LEU A 161 -6.33 13.66 0.27
N LYS A 162 -6.69 14.89 -0.14
CA LYS A 162 -7.70 15.71 0.54
C LYS A 162 -8.37 16.68 -0.42
N GLY A 163 -9.64 17.02 -0.14
CA GLY A 163 -10.32 18.19 -0.70
C GLY A 163 -11.10 17.94 -1.98
N ALA A 164 -11.53 16.69 -2.23
CA ALA A 164 -12.32 16.33 -3.42
C ALA A 164 -13.62 17.16 -3.54
N ASP A 165 -14.27 17.41 -2.41
CA ASP A 165 -15.45 18.25 -2.25
C ASP A 165 -15.16 19.75 -2.46
N ASN A 166 -13.94 20.18 -2.15
CA ASN A 166 -13.49 21.56 -2.27
C ASN A 166 -12.92 21.92 -3.66
N LEU A 167 -12.99 21.00 -4.63
CA LEU A 167 -12.61 21.26 -6.02
C LEU A 167 -13.82 21.71 -6.85
N THR A 168 -13.62 22.70 -7.70
CA THR A 168 -14.54 23.07 -8.79
C THR A 168 -13.82 22.99 -10.12
N THR A 169 -14.58 22.91 -11.22
CA THR A 169 -14.03 22.77 -12.56
C THR A 169 -14.63 23.79 -13.51
N TYR A 170 -13.76 24.46 -14.26
CA TYR A 170 -14.15 25.31 -15.40
C TYR A 170 -13.82 24.60 -16.72
N LYS A 171 -14.78 24.58 -17.64
CA LYS A 171 -14.64 24.01 -19.00
C LYS A 171 -15.11 25.03 -20.03
N PHE A 172 -14.39 25.15 -21.13
CA PHE A 172 -14.73 26.06 -22.23
C PHE A 172 -14.26 25.48 -23.57
N ASN A 173 -14.62 26.14 -24.68
CA ASN A 173 -14.26 25.73 -26.04
C ASN A 173 -14.68 24.27 -26.31
N THR A 174 -13.73 23.36 -26.53
CA THR A 174 -14.00 21.94 -26.79
C THR A 174 -14.48 21.17 -25.56
N LYS A 175 -14.44 21.78 -24.37
CA LYS A 175 -14.79 21.18 -23.07
C LYS A 175 -13.96 19.95 -22.67
N LYS A 176 -12.87 19.67 -23.41
CA LYS A 176 -11.95 18.54 -23.12
C LYS A 176 -10.99 18.84 -21.98
N ALA A 177 -10.49 20.07 -21.89
CA ALA A 177 -9.69 20.48 -20.74
C ALA A 177 -10.62 20.73 -19.53
N HIS A 178 -10.30 20.12 -18.40
CA HIS A 178 -11.00 20.35 -17.14
C HIS A 178 -10.07 21.19 -16.26
N HIS A 179 -10.32 22.50 -16.19
CA HIS A 179 -9.55 23.38 -15.34
C HIS A 179 -10.07 23.30 -13.90
N THR A 180 -9.50 22.37 -13.13
CA THR A 180 -9.90 22.10 -11.75
C THR A 180 -9.15 23.01 -10.76
N PHE A 181 -9.83 23.63 -9.80
CA PHE A 181 -9.18 24.48 -8.81
C PHE A 181 -9.92 24.49 -7.47
N CYS A 182 -9.24 24.92 -6.42
CA CYS A 182 -9.79 25.04 -5.08
C CYS A 182 -10.87 26.12 -5.03
N LYS A 183 -12.08 25.78 -4.57
CA LYS A 183 -13.20 26.73 -4.39
C LYS A 183 -12.90 27.78 -3.32
N THR A 184 -12.09 27.45 -2.31
CA THR A 184 -11.77 28.36 -1.20
C THR A 184 -10.74 29.42 -1.58
N CYS A 185 -9.64 29.04 -2.24
CA CYS A 185 -8.53 29.97 -2.51
C CYS A 185 -8.26 30.24 -4.00
N GLY A 186 -9.03 29.63 -4.92
CA GLY A 186 -8.90 29.83 -6.36
C GLY A 186 -7.68 29.19 -7.03
N VAL A 187 -6.75 28.61 -6.26
CA VAL A 187 -5.51 28.01 -6.80
C VAL A 187 -5.81 26.74 -7.59
N GLN A 188 -5.30 26.69 -8.83
CA GLN A 188 -5.28 25.52 -9.70
C GLN A 188 -3.96 24.77 -9.49
N SER A 189 -3.95 23.84 -8.53
CA SER A 189 -2.75 23.06 -8.23
C SER A 189 -2.53 21.89 -9.21
N PHE A 190 -3.62 21.39 -9.81
CA PHE A 190 -3.58 20.44 -10.91
C PHE A 190 -4.84 20.62 -11.78
N TYR A 191 -4.81 20.09 -13.01
CA TYR A 191 -5.97 20.09 -13.90
C TYR A 191 -5.86 18.96 -14.94
N THR A 192 -6.94 18.64 -15.65
CA THR A 192 -6.88 17.68 -16.77
C THR A 192 -6.67 18.45 -18.09
N PRO A 193 -5.51 18.35 -18.74
CA PRO A 193 -5.22 19.07 -19.97
C PRO A 193 -5.95 18.47 -21.17
N ARG A 194 -6.18 19.29 -22.21
CA ARG A 194 -6.80 18.83 -23.47
C ARG A 194 -5.95 17.79 -24.20
N SER A 195 -4.62 17.90 -24.11
CA SER A 195 -3.67 17.00 -24.79
C SER A 195 -3.62 15.61 -24.17
N ASN A 196 -3.88 15.51 -22.87
CA ASN A 196 -3.69 14.30 -22.07
C ASN A 196 -4.89 14.15 -21.11
N PRO A 197 -6.06 13.72 -21.63
CA PRO A 197 -7.28 13.56 -20.83
C PRO A 197 -7.18 12.42 -19.79
N ASP A 198 -6.21 11.54 -19.97
CA ASP A 198 -5.80 10.38 -19.16
C ASP A 198 -4.74 10.74 -18.10
N GLY A 199 -4.37 12.01 -17.97
CA GLY A 199 -3.38 12.49 -17.01
C GLY A 199 -3.74 13.82 -16.39
N TYR A 200 -2.82 14.31 -15.55
CA TYR A 200 -2.95 15.59 -14.87
C TYR A 200 -1.78 16.51 -15.21
N GLY A 201 -2.10 17.76 -15.53
CA GLY A 201 -1.15 18.85 -15.57
C GLY A 201 -0.97 19.41 -14.16
N ILE A 202 0.23 19.28 -13.59
CA ILE A 202 0.56 19.72 -12.24
C ILE A 202 1.24 21.09 -12.31
N ALA A 203 0.75 22.04 -11.52
CA ALA A 203 1.38 23.34 -11.37
C ALA A 203 2.64 23.20 -10.49
N PRO A 204 3.86 23.45 -11.00
CA PRO A 204 5.09 23.19 -10.25
C PRO A 204 5.23 24.07 -9.01
N HIS A 205 4.66 25.28 -9.03
CA HIS A 205 4.65 26.20 -7.89
C HIS A 205 3.68 25.78 -6.77
N CYS A 206 2.90 24.71 -6.96
CA CYS A 206 2.02 24.12 -5.96
C CYS A 206 2.61 22.85 -5.33
N LEU A 207 3.84 22.47 -5.69
CA LEU A 207 4.58 21.41 -5.02
C LEU A 207 5.20 21.94 -3.72
N ASP A 208 5.25 21.10 -2.70
CA ASP A 208 6.00 21.39 -1.49
C ASP A 208 7.51 21.34 -1.77
N ALA A 209 8.29 22.07 -0.97
CA ALA A 209 9.73 22.12 -1.13
C ALA A 209 10.43 20.78 -0.80
N GLY A 210 11.57 20.52 -1.46
CA GLY A 210 12.52 19.48 -1.04
C GLY A 210 12.74 18.32 -2.04
N THR A 211 11.89 18.17 -3.05
CA THR A 211 11.93 17.02 -3.97
C THR A 211 12.29 17.40 -5.42
N VAL A 212 12.12 18.67 -5.79
CA VAL A 212 12.49 19.19 -7.12
C VAL A 212 13.98 19.56 -7.13
N ARG A 213 14.73 19.01 -8.08
CA ARG A 213 16.16 19.28 -8.29
C ARG A 213 16.40 20.31 -9.38
N SER A 214 15.73 20.18 -10.52
CA SER A 214 15.88 21.11 -11.64
C SER A 214 14.58 21.29 -12.41
N VAL A 215 14.50 22.38 -13.18
CA VAL A 215 13.32 22.75 -13.96
C VAL A 215 13.76 23.20 -15.34
N HIS A 216 13.27 22.52 -16.37
CA HIS A 216 13.37 22.95 -17.77
C HIS A 216 12.01 23.44 -18.25
N VAL A 217 11.96 24.59 -18.92
CA VAL A 217 10.71 25.19 -19.41
C VAL A 217 10.70 25.21 -20.94
N GLU A 218 9.75 24.49 -21.53
CA GLU A 218 9.45 24.50 -22.96
C GLU A 218 8.26 25.43 -23.24
N GLN A 219 8.43 26.35 -24.19
CA GLN A 219 7.38 27.27 -24.61
C GLN A 219 6.48 26.61 -25.65
N ILE A 220 5.17 26.67 -25.43
CA ILE A 220 4.17 26.04 -26.30
C ILE A 220 3.27 27.11 -26.92
N ASN A 221 3.17 27.10 -28.25
CA ASN A 221 2.24 27.97 -28.97
C ASN A 221 0.81 27.40 -28.95
N GLY A 222 0.09 27.69 -27.87
CA GLY A 222 -1.31 27.30 -27.71
C GLY A 222 -2.32 28.17 -28.49
N LYS A 223 -1.89 29.29 -29.10
CA LYS A 223 -2.75 30.05 -30.03
C LYS A 223 -2.96 29.30 -31.33
N GLU A 224 -1.94 28.59 -31.81
CA GLU A 224 -1.97 27.73 -33.01
C GLU A 224 -2.02 26.24 -32.63
N TRP A 225 -2.94 25.87 -31.74
CA TRP A 225 -3.00 24.54 -31.13
C TRP A 225 -2.94 23.37 -32.12
N GLU A 226 -3.68 23.45 -33.23
CA GLU A 226 -3.77 22.35 -34.19
C GLU A 226 -2.45 22.11 -34.93
N LYS A 227 -1.73 23.18 -35.24
CA LYS A 227 -0.40 23.12 -35.86
C LYS A 227 0.64 22.60 -34.86
N MET A 228 0.63 23.17 -33.65
CA MET A 228 1.52 22.74 -32.58
C MET A 228 1.40 21.24 -32.28
N MET A 229 0.17 20.70 -32.19
CA MET A 229 -0.04 19.27 -31.92
C MET A 229 0.41 18.34 -33.07
N LYS A 230 0.61 18.86 -34.28
CA LYS A 230 1.20 18.09 -35.40
C LYS A 230 2.72 18.06 -35.33
N GLU A 231 3.32 19.16 -34.86
CA GLU A 231 4.77 19.38 -34.84
C GLU A 231 5.41 18.85 -33.54
N HIS A 232 4.78 19.07 -32.38
CA HIS A 232 5.26 18.62 -31.06
C HIS A 232 4.59 17.32 -30.63
N LYS A 233 5.23 16.19 -30.92
CA LYS A 233 4.74 14.85 -30.53
C LYS A 233 5.00 14.50 -29.06
N THR A 234 5.94 15.17 -28.41
CA THR A 234 6.42 14.87 -27.04
C THR A 234 5.35 15.05 -25.97
N ILE A 235 4.45 16.03 -26.11
CA ILE A 235 3.42 16.29 -25.10
C ILE A 235 2.40 15.16 -24.98
N ARG A 236 2.09 14.45 -26.08
CA ARG A 236 1.11 13.35 -26.07
C ARG A 236 1.62 12.13 -25.32
N SER A 237 2.91 11.84 -25.40
CA SER A 237 3.50 10.67 -24.73
C SER A 237 3.66 10.86 -23.22
N MET A 238 3.52 12.07 -22.68
CA MET A 238 3.77 12.33 -21.25
C MET A 238 2.77 11.67 -20.30
N SER A 239 1.56 11.35 -20.76
CA SER A 239 0.57 10.60 -19.97
C SER A 239 0.53 9.11 -20.29
N GLN A 240 1.26 8.66 -21.32
CA GLN A 240 1.35 7.26 -21.69
C GLN A 240 2.35 6.60 -20.71
N SER A 241 1.82 5.73 -19.86
CA SER A 241 2.56 4.96 -18.85
C SER A 241 3.58 4.02 -19.46
#